data_AF-A0AAE8QJ84-F1
#
_entry.id   AF-A0AAE8QJ84-F1
#
_cell.length_a   1.000
_cell.length_b   1.000
_cell.length_c   1.000
_cell.angle_alpha   90.00
_cell.angle_beta   90.00
_cell.angle_gamma   90.00
#
_symmetry.space_group_name_H-M   'P 1'
#
loop_
_entity.id
_entity.type
_entity.pdbx_description
1 polymer ?
#
loop_
_entity_poly.entity_id
_entity_poly.type
_entity_poly.pdbx_seq_one_letter_code
_entity_poly.pdbx_strand_id
1 'polypeptide(L)'
;MKNVMTIAWEIAKEGAVKFGGKVKEYFAEALKMAWSIVKLTASTTTIQLAEGSRKHKTWVAEIVGLDAKYGFNRQFINGQEDENIRGLFFTLEEGKVYDVNCAQRGREYATIRKGKVVELSQNEVKALFA
;
A
#
# COMPACT_ATOMS: atom_id res chain seq x y z
N MET A 1 -10.70 2.12 9.97
CA MET A 1 -9.62 1.68 10.87
C MET A 1 -10.17 0.68 11.88
N LYS A 2 -9.63 -0.54 11.95
CA LYS A 2 -9.97 -1.50 13.03
C LYS A 2 -9.26 -1.07 14.31
N ASN A 3 -9.90 -1.25 15.47
CA ASN A 3 -9.33 -0.91 16.77
C ASN A 3 -8.13 -1.83 17.08
N VAL A 4 -6.98 -1.25 17.44
CA VAL A 4 -5.74 -1.97 17.82
C VAL A 4 -6.03 -3.05 18.86
N MET A 5 -6.89 -2.76 19.83
CA MET A 5 -7.23 -3.70 20.91
C MET A 5 -7.98 -4.93 20.41
N THR A 6 -8.84 -4.78 19.39
CA THR A 6 -9.55 -5.91 18.78
C THR A 6 -8.59 -6.82 18.03
N ILE A 7 -7.66 -6.24 17.27
CA ILE A 7 -6.62 -6.99 16.54
C ILE A 7 -5.71 -7.73 17.53
N ALA A 8 -5.26 -7.04 18.59
CA ALA A 8 -4.44 -7.65 19.63
C ALA A 8 -5.16 -8.80 20.34
N TRP A 9 -6.46 -8.66 20.61
CA TRP A 9 -7.25 -9.72 21.22
C TRP A 9 -7.35 -10.97 20.33
N GLU A 10 -7.59 -10.79 19.03
CA GLU A 10 -7.66 -11.90 18.07
C GLU A 10 -6.32 -12.64 17.97
N ILE A 11 -5.21 -11.91 17.83
CA ILE A 11 -3.86 -12.48 17.78
C ILE A 11 -3.52 -13.23 19.07
N ALA A 12 -3.84 -12.66 20.23
CA ALA A 12 -3.61 -13.30 21.52
C ALA A 12 -4.45 -14.58 21.70
N LYS A 13 -5.69 -14.58 21.21
CA LYS A 13 -6.57 -15.75 21.22
C LYS A 13 -6.03 -16.86 20.33
N GLU A 14 -5.55 -16.54 19.13
CA GLU A 14 -4.88 -17.51 18.26
C GLU A 14 -3.62 -18.09 18.90
N GLY A 15 -2.79 -17.26 19.53
CA GLY A 15 -1.59 -17.71 20.23
C GLY A 15 -1.92 -18.73 21.33
N ALA A 16 -2.93 -18.43 22.15
CA ALA A 16 -3.40 -19.35 23.19
C ALA A 16 -3.97 -20.67 22.62
N VAL A 17 -4.64 -20.64 21.46
CA VAL A 17 -5.15 -21.85 20.79
C VAL A 17 -4.02 -22.70 20.20
N LYS A 18 -3.02 -22.07 19.57
CA LYS A 18 -1.91 -22.78 18.90
C LYS A 18 -0.87 -23.34 19.88
N PHE A 19 -0.54 -22.59 20.92
CA PHE A 19 0.58 -22.89 21.81
C PHE A 19 0.15 -23.25 23.24
N GLY A 20 -1.15 -23.17 23.54
CA GLY A 20 -1.67 -23.37 24.89
C GLY A 20 -1.42 -22.15 25.81
N GLY A 21 -1.95 -22.20 27.02
CA GLY A 21 -1.84 -21.10 27.99
C GLY A 21 -3.01 -20.12 27.95
N LYS A 22 -2.87 -19.00 28.67
CA LYS A 22 -3.94 -18.00 28.82
C LYS A 22 -3.74 -16.85 27.85
N VAL A 23 -4.83 -16.34 27.27
CA VAL A 23 -4.82 -15.19 26.33
C VAL A 23 -4.01 -14.00 26.90
N LYS A 24 -4.14 -13.70 28.19
CA LYS A 24 -3.40 -12.63 28.89
C LYS A 24 -1.87 -12.74 28.80
N GLU A 25 -1.33 -13.94 28.61
CA GLU A 25 0.11 -14.18 28.49
C GLU A 25 0.65 -13.73 27.12
N TYR A 26 -0.21 -13.75 26.09
CA TYR A 26 0.13 -13.37 24.72
C TYR A 26 -0.10 -11.88 24.44
N PHE A 27 -0.75 -11.16 25.34
CA PHE A 27 -1.23 -9.80 25.08
C PHE A 27 -0.12 -8.81 24.77
N ALA A 28 1.02 -8.89 25.45
CA ALA A 28 2.13 -7.96 25.23
C ALA A 28 2.70 -8.08 23.81
N GLU A 29 2.87 -9.30 23.32
CA GLU A 29 3.39 -9.54 21.97
C GLU A 29 2.31 -9.31 20.90
N ALA A 30 1.06 -9.70 21.18
CA ALA A 30 -0.08 -9.41 20.34
C ALA A 30 -0.31 -7.91 20.14
N LEU A 31 -0.08 -7.09 21.17
CA LEU A 31 -0.14 -5.63 21.06
C LEU A 31 0.95 -5.08 20.14
N LYS A 32 2.18 -5.59 20.20
CA LYS A 32 3.24 -5.18 19.27
C LYS A 32 2.88 -5.51 17.83
N MET A 33 2.37 -6.72 17.59
CA MET A 33 1.89 -7.14 16.27
C MET A 33 0.67 -6.33 15.80
N ALA A 34 -0.27 -6.03 16.68
CA ALA A 34 -1.43 -5.21 16.34
C ALA A 34 -1.03 -3.76 16.00
N TRP A 35 -0.09 -3.18 16.74
CA TRP A 35 0.46 -1.86 16.44
C TRP A 35 1.28 -1.85 15.15
N SER A 36 2.01 -2.92 14.83
CA SER A 36 2.71 -3.00 13.55
C SER A 36 1.72 -3.11 12.38
N ILE A 37 0.66 -3.91 12.51
CA ILE A 37 -0.43 -3.99 11.52
C ILE A 37 -1.10 -2.63 11.34
N VAL A 38 -1.47 -1.95 12.44
CA VAL A 38 -2.13 -0.64 12.34
C VAL A 38 -1.20 0.42 11.76
N LYS A 39 0.08 0.40 12.13
CA LYS A 39 1.08 1.31 11.54
C LYS A 39 1.35 1.00 10.07
N LEU A 40 1.41 -0.26 9.67
CA LEU A 40 1.49 -0.68 8.26
C LEU A 40 0.27 -0.21 7.48
N THR A 41 -0.93 -0.31 8.06
CA THR A 41 -2.15 0.24 7.45
C THR A 41 -2.22 1.78 7.49
N ALA A 42 -1.39 2.43 8.32
CA ALA A 42 -1.36 3.88 8.48
C ALA A 42 -0.14 4.54 7.83
N SER A 43 0.84 3.77 7.35
CA SER A 43 1.99 4.27 6.59
C SER A 43 1.54 4.59 5.18
N THR A 44 0.76 5.65 5.06
CA THR A 44 0.50 6.31 3.80
C THR A 44 1.66 7.24 3.50
N THR A 45 2.23 7.15 2.30
CA THR A 45 3.18 8.15 1.81
C THR A 45 2.54 8.90 0.66
N THR A 46 2.60 10.23 0.72
CA THR A 46 2.17 11.08 -0.39
C THR A 46 3.32 11.22 -1.37
N ILE A 47 3.09 10.86 -2.63
CA ILE A 47 4.03 11.15 -3.71
C ILE A 47 3.55 12.39 -4.46
N GLN A 48 4.49 13.23 -4.88
CA GLN A 48 4.22 14.37 -5.76
C GLN A 48 4.67 13.99 -7.17
N LEU A 49 3.77 14.11 -8.13
CA LEU A 49 4.05 13.93 -9.55
C LEU A 49 3.83 15.25 -10.28
N ALA A 50 4.56 15.45 -11.38
CA ALA A 50 4.33 16.59 -12.25
C ALA A 50 2.96 16.50 -12.92
N GLU A 51 2.33 17.65 -13.13
CA GLU A 51 1.10 17.75 -13.92
C GLU A 51 1.29 17.15 -15.31
N GLY A 52 0.31 16.36 -15.74
CA GLY A 52 0.28 15.84 -17.09
C GLY A 52 -0.05 16.94 -18.11
N SER A 53 0.30 16.67 -19.37
CA SER A 53 -0.20 17.44 -20.51
C SER A 53 -1.34 16.70 -21.21
N ARG A 54 -2.03 17.35 -22.16
CA ARG A 54 -3.05 16.69 -22.99
C ARG A 54 -2.55 15.43 -23.70
N LYS A 55 -1.26 15.40 -24.09
CA LYS A 55 -0.64 14.26 -24.79
C LYS A 55 0.00 13.25 -23.82
N HIS A 56 0.44 13.70 -22.65
CA HIS A 56 1.13 12.88 -21.66
C HIS A 56 0.46 13.04 -20.31
N LYS A 57 -0.54 12.19 -20.03
CA LYS A 57 -1.31 12.26 -18.78
C LYS A 57 -0.50 11.68 -17.61
N THR A 58 -0.60 12.31 -16.44
CA THR A 58 -0.10 11.76 -15.18
C THR A 58 -1.24 11.04 -14.47
N TRP A 59 -1.00 9.80 -14.02
CA TRP A 59 -1.98 9.04 -13.25
C TRP A 59 -1.28 7.97 -12.42
N VAL A 60 -1.98 7.52 -11.37
CA VAL A 60 -1.54 6.44 -10.50
C VAL A 60 -2.69 5.45 -10.35
N ALA A 61 -2.40 4.16 -10.42
CA ALA A 61 -3.38 3.11 -10.19
C ALA A 61 -2.84 2.03 -9.27
N GLU A 62 -3.65 1.59 -8.31
CA GLU A 62 -3.38 0.41 -7.49
C GLU A 62 -3.53 -0.85 -8.35
N ILE A 63 -2.57 -1.77 -8.28
CA ILE A 63 -2.67 -3.08 -8.89
C ILE A 63 -3.31 -4.03 -7.86
N VAL A 64 -4.51 -4.50 -8.16
CA VAL A 64 -5.31 -5.36 -7.27
C VAL A 64 -5.20 -6.84 -7.67
N GLY A 65 -4.70 -7.12 -8.88
CA GLY A 65 -4.51 -8.49 -9.36
C GLY A 65 -4.08 -8.54 -10.82
N LEU A 66 -4.18 -9.74 -11.41
CA LEU A 66 -3.96 -9.97 -12.83
C LEU A 66 -5.27 -9.84 -13.61
N ASP A 67 -5.17 -9.37 -14.85
CA ASP A 67 -6.30 -9.29 -15.79
C ASP A 67 -5.91 -9.99 -17.10
N ALA A 68 -6.79 -10.86 -17.62
CA ALA A 68 -6.49 -11.66 -18.80
C ALA A 68 -6.31 -10.83 -20.09
N LYS A 69 -6.92 -9.64 -20.17
CA LYS A 69 -6.87 -8.77 -21.34
C LYS A 69 -5.78 -7.71 -21.23
N TYR A 70 -5.61 -7.13 -20.04
CA TYR A 70 -4.75 -5.97 -19.80
C TYR A 70 -3.50 -6.27 -18.96
N GLY A 71 -3.27 -7.54 -18.65
CA GLY A 71 -2.16 -8.05 -17.82
C GLY A 71 -2.39 -7.83 -16.32
N PHE A 72 -2.74 -6.60 -15.93
CA PHE A 72 -2.99 -6.21 -14.54
C PHE A 72 -4.38 -5.59 -14.38
N ASN A 73 -5.06 -5.98 -13.30
CA ASN A 73 -6.28 -5.34 -12.83
C ASN A 73 -5.90 -4.11 -11.99
N ARG A 74 -6.41 -2.94 -12.41
CA ARG A 74 -5.98 -1.63 -11.91
C ARG A 74 -7.16 -0.83 -11.37
N GLN A 75 -7.00 -0.25 -10.19
CA GLN A 75 -7.93 0.74 -9.62
C GLN A 75 -7.26 2.11 -9.59
N PHE A 76 -7.77 3.05 -10.39
CA PHE A 76 -7.18 4.38 -10.50
C PHE A 76 -7.46 5.21 -9.25
N ILE A 77 -6.42 5.88 -8.76
CA ILE A 77 -6.49 6.77 -7.60
C ILE A 77 -6.57 8.20 -8.12
N ASN A 78 -7.45 8.99 -7.53
CA ASN A 78 -7.56 10.40 -7.86
C ASN A 78 -6.41 11.17 -7.22
N GLY A 79 -5.69 11.93 -8.05
CA GLY A 79 -4.69 12.86 -7.56
C GLY A 79 -5.38 14.08 -6.94
N GLN A 80 -4.78 14.61 -5.88
CA GLN A 80 -5.16 15.88 -5.28
C GLN A 80 -4.24 16.98 -5.84
N GLU A 81 -4.79 18.14 -6.11
CA GLU A 81 -4.03 19.33 -6.49
C GLU A 81 -3.88 20.21 -5.24
N ASP A 82 -2.71 20.81 -5.04
CA ASP A 82 -2.49 21.80 -3.99
C ASP A 82 -2.43 23.19 -4.63
N GLU A 83 -3.14 24.15 -4.04
CA GLU A 83 -3.22 25.52 -4.58
C GLU A 83 -1.86 26.24 -4.57
N ASN A 84 -0.95 25.84 -3.68
CA ASN A 84 0.36 26.49 -3.50
C ASN A 84 1.49 25.72 -4.17
N ILE A 85 1.30 24.43 -4.48
CA ILE A 85 2.35 23.57 -5.03
C ILE A 85 1.88 22.94 -6.32
N ARG A 86 2.57 23.31 -7.41
CA ARG A 86 2.32 22.75 -8.73
C ARG A 86 2.59 21.24 -8.77
N GLY A 87 1.59 20.45 -9.16
CA GLY A 87 1.69 19.00 -9.22
C GLY A 87 0.42 18.26 -8.77
N LEU A 88 0.45 16.94 -8.97
CA LEU A 88 -0.57 16.03 -8.49
C LEU A 88 -0.01 15.20 -7.34
N PHE A 89 -0.73 15.21 -6.23
CA PHE A 89 -0.41 14.48 -5.01
C PHE A 89 -1.23 13.20 -4.95
N PHE A 90 -0.57 12.08 -4.76
CA PHE A 90 -1.22 10.78 -4.61
C PHE A 90 -0.84 10.16 -3.28
N THR A 91 -1.84 9.79 -2.50
CA THR A 91 -1.65 9.08 -1.24
C THR A 91 -1.58 7.59 -1.53
N LEU A 92 -0.42 7.00 -1.25
CA LEU A 92 -0.14 5.59 -1.46
C LEU A 92 0.00 4.87 -0.11
N GLU A 93 -0.50 3.66 0.00
CA GLU A 93 -0.43 2.84 1.22
C GLU A 93 0.74 1.84 1.15
N GLU A 94 1.38 1.60 2.29
CA GLU A 94 2.45 0.61 2.42
C GLU A 94 1.95 -0.82 2.14
N GLY A 95 2.80 -1.61 1.47
CA GLY A 95 2.51 -3.00 1.13
C GLY A 95 1.63 -3.19 -0.12
N LYS A 96 1.04 -2.13 -0.66
CA LYS A 96 0.35 -2.15 -1.95
C LYS A 96 1.31 -1.91 -3.12
N VAL A 97 0.90 -2.33 -4.31
CA VAL A 97 1.65 -2.14 -5.55
C VAL A 97 0.90 -1.17 -6.43
N TYR A 98 1.62 -0.21 -7.00
CA TYR A 98 1.08 0.87 -7.80
C TYR A 98 1.73 0.91 -9.17
N ASP A 99 0.93 1.25 -10.15
CA ASP A 99 1.31 1.56 -11.52
C ASP A 99 1.28 3.08 -11.67
N VAL A 100 2.46 3.67 -11.81
CA VAL A 100 2.66 5.11 -11.79
C VAL A 100 3.05 5.55 -13.20
N ASN A 101 2.21 6.35 -13.83
CA ASN A 101 2.54 6.98 -15.09
C ASN A 101 2.85 8.45 -14.85
N CYS A 102 4.13 8.81 -14.93
CA CYS A 102 4.58 10.19 -14.83
C CYS A 102 4.81 10.72 -16.24
N ALA A 103 3.93 11.61 -16.70
CA ALA A 103 3.84 12.15 -18.07
C ALA A 103 5.11 12.02 -18.94
N GLN A 104 6.22 12.63 -18.51
CA GLN A 104 7.48 12.68 -19.27
C GLN A 104 8.49 11.58 -18.96
N ARG A 105 8.39 10.93 -17.79
CA ARG A 105 9.30 9.85 -17.36
C ARG A 105 8.82 8.47 -17.81
N GLY A 106 7.54 8.36 -18.16
CA GLY A 106 6.93 7.10 -18.58
C GLY A 106 6.28 6.37 -17.41
N ARG A 107 6.21 5.05 -17.55
CA ARG A 107 5.44 4.16 -16.68
C ARG A 107 6.37 3.32 -15.83
N GLU A 108 6.18 3.39 -14.52
CA GLU A 108 6.98 2.71 -13.51
C GLU A 108 6.05 1.97 -12.56
N TYR A 109 6.52 0.87 -11.97
CA TYR A 109 5.80 0.17 -10.91
C TYR A 109 6.49 0.49 -9.58
N ALA A 110 5.69 0.78 -8.56
CA ALA A 110 6.21 1.17 -7.26
C ALA A 110 5.42 0.53 -6.13
N THR A 111 6.10 0.25 -5.02
CA THR A 111 5.48 -0.13 -3.76
C THR A 111 6.06 0.74 -2.66
N ILE A 112 5.33 0.95 -1.59
CA ILE A 112 5.89 1.57 -0.40
C ILE A 112 6.37 0.48 0.54
N ARG A 113 7.61 0.62 1.01
CA ARG A 113 8.20 -0.21 2.07
C ARG A 113 8.90 0.70 3.07
N LYS A 114 8.53 0.61 4.35
CA LYS A 114 9.05 1.42 5.46
C LYS A 114 8.96 2.92 5.17
N GLY A 115 7.83 3.36 4.61
CA GLY A 115 7.63 4.76 4.21
C GLY A 115 8.54 5.28 3.08
N LYS A 116 9.19 4.40 2.32
CA LYS A 116 9.97 4.76 1.12
C LYS A 116 9.34 4.14 -0.12
N VAL A 117 9.32 4.92 -1.21
CA VAL A 117 8.95 4.42 -2.53
C VAL A 117 10.07 3.51 -3.03
N VAL A 118 9.71 2.27 -3.34
CA VAL A 118 10.59 1.25 -3.91
C VAL A 118 10.05 0.91 -5.29
N GLU A 119 10.87 1.12 -6.30
CA GLU A 119 10.57 0.73 -7.68
C GLU A 119 10.59 -0.80 -7.83
N LEU A 120 9.70 -1.32 -8.66
CA LEU A 120 9.56 -2.74 -8.97
C LEU A 120 9.62 -2.94 -10.48
N SER A 121 10.22 -4.04 -10.91
CA SER A 121 10.14 -4.50 -12.28
C SER A 121 8.78 -5.16 -12.57
N GLN A 122 8.36 -5.16 -13.83
CA GLN A 122 7.09 -5.79 -14.24
C GLN A 122 7.03 -7.29 -13.86
N ASN A 123 8.16 -7.98 -13.89
CA ASN A 123 8.23 -9.41 -13.55
C ASN A 123 8.04 -9.64 -12.05
N GLU A 124 8.61 -8.79 -11.20
CA GLU A 124 8.38 -8.86 -9.75
C GLU A 124 6.92 -8.59 -9.42
N VAL A 125 6.29 -7.60 -10.08
CA VAL A 125 4.86 -7.36 -9.89
C VAL A 125 4.04 -8.58 -10.31
N LYS A 126 4.32 -9.20 -11.45
CA LYS A 126 3.62 -10.44 -11.85
C LYS A 126 3.81 -11.56 -10.83
N ALA A 127 5.03 -11.73 -10.31
CA ALA A 127 5.33 -12.76 -9.32
C ALA A 127 4.60 -12.55 -7.98
N LEU A 128 4.23 -11.32 -7.62
CA LEU A 128 3.43 -11.04 -6.43
C LEU A 128 1.96 -11.45 -6.57
N PHE A 129 1.46 -11.60 -7.80
CA PHE A 129 0.06 -11.92 -8.09
C PHE A 129 -0.12 -13.25 -8.85
N ALA A 130 0.95 -14.02 -9.05
CA ALA A 130 0.95 -15.36 -9.65
C ALA A 130 0.78 -16.43 -8.58
#